data_AF-A0A3D2I9U7-F1
#
_entry.id   AF-A0A3D2I9U7-F1
#
_cell.length_a   1.000
_cell.length_b   1.000
_cell.length_c   1.000
_cell.angle_alpha   90.00
_cell.angle_beta   90.00
_cell.angle_gamma   90.00
#
_symmetry.space_group_name_H-M   'P 1'
#
loop_
_entity.id
_entity.type
_entity.pdbx_description
1 polymer ?
#
loop_
_entity_poly.entity_id
_entity_poly.type
_entity_poly.pdbx_seq_one_letter_code
_entity_poly.pdbx_strand_id
1 'polypeptide(L)'
;SDGLTFNRLSYMIMQSDGSIEVSEYDSGSGSWLPFVNYPKETHNGILSSSEKIFLEGTVSGQITIHSEDEVELYDDIAYNVDPRVDDTSTDLLGVVSEGDIIIDRNAHARTGSKDLKLHGSFMALGSSFRVENYVSGSHRGNIDLLGGIIQETRGPVGTFGRYGVTGYTKKYEYDERLGNSIPPHFPRESVFTVVSWKERVVTNDSGY
;
A
#
# COMPACT_ATOMS: atom_id res chain seq x y z
N SER A 1 -8.89 21.41 -5.99
CA SER A 1 -8.91 21.10 -4.56
C SER A 1 -7.65 20.32 -4.23
N ASP A 2 -7.16 20.39 -2.99
CA ASP A 2 -5.85 19.83 -2.60
C ASP A 2 -5.90 18.33 -2.20
N GLY A 3 -6.97 17.63 -2.57
CA GLY A 3 -7.31 16.28 -2.10
C GLY A 3 -8.64 16.23 -1.34
N LEU A 4 -9.06 15.03 -0.92
CA LEU A 4 -10.10 14.85 0.09
C LEU A 4 -9.46 14.56 1.46
N THR A 5 -10.04 15.13 2.51
CA THR A 5 -9.57 14.96 3.88
C THR A 5 -10.71 14.49 4.79
N PHE A 6 -10.43 13.50 5.62
CA PHE A 6 -11.32 12.92 6.61
C PHE A 6 -10.69 13.06 8.00
N ASN A 7 -11.51 13.03 9.05
CA ASN A 7 -11.04 13.18 10.42
C ASN A 7 -11.66 12.17 11.39
N ARG A 8 -12.06 11.03 10.84
CA ARG A 8 -12.70 9.92 11.53
C ARG A 8 -12.18 8.61 10.98
N LEU A 9 -12.29 7.57 11.79
CA LEU A 9 -12.09 6.19 11.37
C LEU A 9 -12.93 5.94 10.12
N SER A 10 -12.26 5.56 9.04
CA SER A 10 -12.84 5.53 7.70
C SER A 10 -12.70 4.15 7.08
N TYR A 11 -13.74 3.69 6.40
CA TYR A 11 -13.70 2.53 5.53
C TYR A 11 -13.77 3.06 4.09
N MET A 12 -12.73 2.80 3.31
CA MET A 12 -12.60 3.22 1.93
C MET A 12 -12.60 2.02 0.98
N ILE A 13 -13.48 2.04 -0.02
CA ILE A 13 -13.56 1.03 -1.08
C ILE A 13 -13.27 1.70 -2.42
N MET A 14 -12.17 1.34 -3.05
CA MET A 14 -11.82 1.82 -4.39
C MET A 14 -12.62 1.08 -5.45
N GLN A 15 -13.12 1.81 -6.44
CA GLN A 15 -14.00 1.29 -7.49
C GLN A 15 -13.30 1.26 -8.86
N SER A 16 -13.74 0.36 -9.74
CA SER A 16 -13.17 0.20 -11.09
C SER A 16 -13.37 1.42 -12.01
N ASP A 17 -14.32 2.29 -11.69
CA ASP A 17 -14.52 3.58 -12.38
C ASP A 17 -13.62 4.71 -11.84
N GLY A 18 -12.80 4.42 -10.84
CA GLY A 18 -11.88 5.35 -10.18
C GLY A 18 -12.55 6.22 -9.12
N SER A 19 -13.83 5.99 -8.80
CA SER A 19 -14.45 6.56 -7.60
C SER A 19 -14.03 5.81 -6.34
N ILE A 20 -14.25 6.44 -5.18
CA ILE A 20 -14.04 5.81 -3.87
C ILE A 20 -15.30 5.97 -3.03
N GLU A 21 -15.81 4.86 -2.53
CA GLU A 21 -16.85 4.87 -1.51
C GLU A 21 -16.22 4.98 -0.14
N VAL A 22 -16.65 5.96 0.66
CA VAL A 22 -16.16 6.17 2.03
C VAL A 22 -17.31 6.10 3.02
N SER A 23 -17.14 5.31 4.06
CA SER A 23 -17.98 5.30 5.26
C SER A 23 -17.15 5.78 6.45
N GLU A 24 -17.64 6.75 7.21
CA GLU A 24 -17.00 7.22 8.44
C GLU A 24 -17.71 6.65 9.66
N TYR A 25 -16.95 6.26 10.68
CA TYR A 25 -17.50 5.82 11.94
C TYR A 25 -17.98 7.02 12.78
N ASP A 26 -19.24 7.00 13.19
CA ASP A 26 -19.78 7.98 14.12
C ASP A 26 -19.69 7.44 15.56
N SER A 27 -18.72 7.96 16.32
CA SER A 27 -18.51 7.57 17.72
C SER A 27 -19.68 7.95 18.64
N GLY A 28 -20.50 8.93 18.26
CA GLY A 28 -21.69 9.32 19.02
C GLY A 28 -22.80 8.26 18.96
N SER A 29 -22.97 7.62 17.81
CA SER A 29 -23.94 6.54 17.60
C SER A 29 -23.32 5.13 17.67
N GLY A 30 -22.00 5.02 17.73
CA GLY A 30 -21.27 3.75 17.75
C GLY A 30 -21.46 2.93 16.47
N SER A 31 -21.65 3.61 15.33
CA SER A 31 -22.07 2.99 14.07
C SER A 31 -21.34 3.59 12.87
N TRP A 32 -21.19 2.79 11.82
CA TRP A 32 -20.73 3.26 10.51
C TRP A 32 -21.84 4.04 9.81
N LEU A 33 -21.51 5.21 9.26
CA LEU A 33 -22.42 5.97 8.42
C LEU A 33 -22.61 5.28 7.05
N PRO A 34 -23.72 5.53 6.33
CA PRO A 34 -23.86 5.04 4.97
C PRO A 34 -22.69 5.47 4.09
N PHE A 35 -22.28 4.60 3.18
CA PHE A 35 -21.23 4.92 2.21
C PHE A 35 -21.61 6.15 1.37
N VAL A 36 -20.64 7.06 1.23
CA VAL A 36 -20.71 8.21 0.34
C VAL A 36 -19.76 7.95 -0.81
N ASN A 37 -20.27 8.04 -2.04
CA ASN A 37 -19.45 7.91 -3.23
C ASN A 37 -18.75 9.23 -3.56
N TYR A 38 -17.42 9.19 -3.69
CA TYR A 38 -16.58 10.29 -4.14
C TYR A 38 -16.07 9.98 -5.56
N PRO A 39 -16.65 10.59 -6.61
CA PRO A 39 -16.21 10.38 -7.99
C PRO A 39 -14.74 10.74 -8.20
N LYS A 40 -14.13 10.12 -9.21
CA LYS A 40 -12.71 10.33 -9.57
C LYS A 40 -12.26 11.79 -9.59
N GLU A 41 -13.12 12.64 -10.15
CA GLU A 41 -12.88 14.08 -10.34
C GLU A 41 -12.86 14.88 -9.02
N THR A 42 -13.26 14.28 -7.91
CA THR A 42 -13.41 14.99 -6.62
C THR A 42 -12.16 14.93 -5.74
N HIS A 43 -11.33 13.89 -5.91
CA HIS A 43 -10.25 13.60 -4.98
C HIS A 43 -8.85 13.96 -5.49
N ASN A 44 -8.69 14.34 -6.76
CA ASN A 44 -7.42 14.81 -7.33
C ASN A 44 -6.21 13.91 -6.99
N GLY A 45 -6.44 12.60 -6.96
CA GLY A 45 -5.40 11.61 -6.66
C GLY A 45 -4.97 11.49 -5.19
N ILE A 46 -5.63 12.13 -4.21
CA ILE A 46 -5.32 11.87 -2.79
C ILE A 46 -6.55 11.88 -1.87
N LEU A 47 -6.61 10.88 -1.00
CA LEU A 47 -7.48 10.88 0.18
C LEU A 47 -6.59 10.78 1.42
N SER A 48 -6.82 11.65 2.39
CA SER A 48 -6.08 11.69 3.66
C SER A 48 -7.05 11.58 4.83
N SER A 49 -6.71 10.83 5.87
CA SER A 49 -7.44 10.83 7.14
C SER A 49 -6.52 11.10 8.31
N SER A 50 -6.98 11.84 9.31
CA SER A 50 -6.28 11.97 10.60
C SER A 50 -6.47 10.76 11.51
N GLU A 51 -7.28 9.78 11.12
CA GLU A 51 -7.52 8.54 11.86
C GLU A 51 -7.30 7.32 10.96
N LYS A 52 -7.38 6.13 11.55
CA LYS A 52 -7.20 4.86 10.86
C LYS A 52 -8.13 4.68 9.67
N ILE A 53 -7.59 4.08 8.61
CA ILE A 53 -8.31 3.74 7.38
C ILE A 53 -8.36 2.22 7.20
N PHE A 54 -9.55 1.67 6.98
CA PHE A 54 -9.72 0.34 6.38
C PHE A 54 -9.81 0.49 4.88
N LEU A 55 -8.99 -0.25 4.13
CA LEU A 55 -8.84 -0.07 2.68
C LEU A 55 -9.01 -1.39 1.94
N GLU A 56 -9.79 -1.36 0.86
CA GLU A 56 -9.92 -2.44 -0.12
C GLU A 56 -10.33 -1.90 -1.50
N GLY A 57 -10.38 -2.79 -2.48
CA GLY A 57 -11.08 -2.56 -3.74
C GLY A 57 -10.19 -2.54 -4.98
N THR A 58 -10.72 -1.94 -6.03
CA THR A 58 -10.09 -1.89 -7.36
C THR A 58 -9.55 -0.50 -7.66
N VAL A 59 -8.26 -0.40 -7.94
CA VAL A 59 -7.57 0.84 -8.26
C VAL A 59 -7.70 1.13 -9.76
N SER A 60 -8.23 2.30 -10.11
CA SER A 60 -8.40 2.75 -11.49
C SER A 60 -7.86 4.17 -11.64
N GLY A 61 -6.74 4.32 -12.36
CA GLY A 61 -5.92 5.52 -12.39
C GLY A 61 -4.89 5.58 -11.26
N GLN A 62 -4.41 6.80 -10.97
CA GLN A 62 -3.34 7.02 -10.00
C GLN A 62 -3.86 7.69 -8.74
N ILE A 63 -3.54 7.14 -7.57
CA ILE A 63 -4.07 7.61 -6.30
C ILE A 63 -3.14 7.32 -5.12
N THR A 64 -3.17 8.18 -4.11
CA THR A 64 -2.57 7.95 -2.81
C THR A 64 -3.62 7.98 -1.71
N ILE A 65 -3.58 6.97 -0.83
CA ILE A 65 -4.32 6.92 0.42
C ILE A 65 -3.35 7.19 1.56
N HIS A 66 -3.66 8.19 2.38
CA HIS A 66 -2.84 8.62 3.50
C HIS A 66 -3.61 8.52 4.82
N SER A 67 -2.99 8.00 5.87
CA SER A 67 -3.48 8.08 7.25
C SER A 67 -2.39 8.59 8.18
N GLU A 68 -2.73 9.55 9.05
CA GLU A 68 -1.88 9.98 10.18
C GLU A 68 -1.83 8.94 11.31
N ASP A 69 -2.60 7.85 11.20
CA ASP A 69 -2.62 6.73 12.13
C ASP A 69 -2.26 5.45 11.33
N GLU A 70 -3.03 4.36 11.49
CA GLU A 70 -2.81 3.11 10.79
C GLU A 70 -3.61 3.01 9.48
N VAL A 71 -3.06 2.28 8.50
CA VAL A 71 -3.86 1.74 7.39
C VAL A 71 -4.01 0.23 7.58
N GLU A 72 -5.25 -0.24 7.64
CA GLU A 72 -5.58 -1.65 7.65
C GLU A 72 -6.10 -2.11 6.28
N LEU A 73 -5.36 -3.00 5.64
CA LEU A 73 -5.72 -3.64 4.38
C LEU A 73 -6.75 -4.72 4.67
N TYR A 74 -7.98 -4.45 4.29
CA TYR A 74 -9.15 -5.19 4.77
C TYR A 74 -9.55 -6.36 3.86
N ASP A 75 -9.28 -6.24 2.56
CA ASP A 75 -9.45 -7.28 1.53
C ASP A 75 -8.46 -7.01 0.38
N ASP A 76 -8.67 -7.65 -0.75
CA ASP A 76 -7.92 -7.43 -1.99
C ASP A 76 -7.84 -5.95 -2.35
N ILE A 77 -6.64 -5.55 -2.78
CA ILE A 77 -6.37 -4.30 -3.46
C ILE A 77 -5.73 -4.65 -4.80
N ALA A 78 -6.48 -4.48 -5.89
CA ALA A 78 -6.03 -4.86 -7.22
C ALA A 78 -6.10 -3.69 -8.18
N TYR A 79 -5.10 -3.59 -9.07
CA TYR A 79 -5.22 -2.74 -10.26
C TYR A 79 -6.36 -3.23 -11.15
N ASN A 80 -7.16 -2.30 -11.67
CA ASN A 80 -8.24 -2.58 -12.61
C ASN A 80 -7.69 -3.23 -13.89
N VAL A 81 -6.52 -2.75 -14.34
CA VAL A 81 -5.74 -3.34 -15.41
C VAL A 81 -4.39 -3.80 -14.86
N ASP A 82 -4.16 -5.12 -14.83
CA ASP A 82 -2.89 -5.70 -14.37
C ASP A 82 -1.77 -5.41 -15.39
N PRO A 83 -0.71 -4.66 -15.02
CA PRO A 83 0.37 -4.28 -15.92
C PRO A 83 1.22 -5.45 -16.41
N ARG A 84 1.13 -6.62 -15.77
CA ARG A 84 1.81 -7.85 -16.21
C ARG A 84 1.08 -8.51 -17.38
N VAL A 85 -0.18 -8.15 -17.60
CA VAL A 85 -1.03 -8.65 -18.69
C VAL A 85 -1.17 -7.60 -19.78
N ASP A 86 -1.30 -6.32 -19.40
CA ASP A 86 -1.45 -5.18 -20.31
C ASP A 86 -0.53 -4.03 -19.87
N ASP A 87 0.56 -3.83 -20.62
CA ASP A 87 1.59 -2.83 -20.32
C ASP A 87 1.12 -1.37 -20.51
N THR A 88 -0.08 -1.16 -21.04
CA THR A 88 -0.70 0.17 -21.15
C THR A 88 -1.38 0.62 -19.86
N SER A 89 -1.45 -0.25 -18.84
CA SER A 89 -2.01 0.08 -17.53
C SER A 89 -1.35 1.33 -16.93
N THR A 90 -2.20 2.31 -16.59
CA THR A 90 -1.80 3.53 -15.88
C THR A 90 -2.13 3.48 -14.39
N ASP A 91 -2.63 2.33 -13.91
CA ASP A 91 -3.10 2.18 -12.53
C ASP A 91 -1.91 2.15 -11.57
N LEU A 92 -1.94 3.03 -10.57
CA LEU A 92 -0.87 3.19 -9.60
C LEU A 92 -1.43 3.62 -8.24
N LEU A 93 -1.12 2.85 -7.21
CA LEU A 93 -1.55 3.13 -5.83
C LEU A 93 -0.34 3.42 -4.95
N GLY A 94 -0.45 4.50 -4.18
CA GLY A 94 0.35 4.75 -2.99
C GLY A 94 -0.49 4.57 -1.74
N VAL A 95 0.01 3.85 -0.75
CA VAL A 95 -0.56 3.81 0.60
C VAL A 95 0.50 4.32 1.57
N VAL A 96 0.17 5.35 2.34
CA VAL A 96 1.05 5.96 3.32
C VAL A 96 0.35 5.93 4.67
N SER A 97 0.98 5.27 5.63
CA SER A 97 0.53 5.25 7.02
C SER A 97 1.63 5.87 7.87
N GLU A 98 1.28 6.87 8.67
CA GLU A 98 2.22 7.39 9.69
C GLU A 98 2.46 6.36 10.81
N GLY A 99 1.53 5.42 11.00
CA GLY A 99 1.67 4.21 11.82
C GLY A 99 2.12 2.97 11.03
N ASP A 100 1.63 1.80 11.48
CA ASP A 100 1.85 0.52 10.80
C ASP A 100 0.83 0.33 9.67
N ILE A 101 1.24 -0.42 8.64
CA ILE A 101 0.29 -1.03 7.69
C ILE A 101 -0.01 -2.45 8.15
N ILE A 102 -1.29 -2.72 8.42
CA ILE A 102 -1.76 -4.00 8.94
C ILE A 102 -2.61 -4.69 7.89
N ILE A 103 -2.32 -5.96 7.59
CA ILE A 103 -3.26 -6.81 6.86
C ILE A 103 -4.21 -7.46 7.87
N ASP A 104 -5.52 -7.25 7.70
CA ASP A 104 -6.56 -7.86 8.53
C ASP A 104 -6.44 -9.39 8.49
N ARG A 105 -6.64 -10.05 9.65
CA ARG A 105 -6.43 -11.50 9.77
C ARG A 105 -7.31 -12.32 8.82
N ASN A 106 -8.47 -11.81 8.44
CA ASN A 106 -9.49 -12.44 7.62
C ASN A 106 -9.51 -11.91 6.18
N ALA A 107 -8.59 -11.02 5.78
CA ALA A 107 -8.58 -10.40 4.45
C ALA A 107 -8.74 -11.44 3.32
N HIS A 108 -7.97 -12.53 3.37
CA HIS A 108 -8.09 -13.64 2.40
C HIS A 108 -9.50 -14.20 2.20
N ALA A 109 -10.33 -14.27 3.25
CA ALA A 109 -11.57 -15.03 3.22
C ALA A 109 -12.80 -14.21 2.77
N ARG A 110 -12.67 -12.89 2.62
CA ARG A 110 -13.81 -11.99 2.34
C ARG A 110 -14.31 -12.10 0.90
N THR A 111 -13.40 -12.16 -0.07
CA THR A 111 -13.69 -12.40 -1.51
C THR A 111 -13.69 -13.88 -1.92
N GLY A 112 -13.49 -14.80 -0.96
CA GLY A 112 -13.57 -16.26 -1.18
C GLY A 112 -12.30 -16.91 -1.76
N SER A 113 -11.23 -16.14 -1.94
CA SER A 113 -9.91 -16.65 -2.28
C SER A 113 -9.22 -17.22 -1.02
N LYS A 114 -8.09 -17.91 -1.18
CA LYS A 114 -7.10 -18.01 -0.10
C LYS A 114 -5.97 -17.01 -0.30
N ASP A 115 -5.68 -16.62 -1.52
CA ASP A 115 -4.61 -15.68 -1.82
C ASP A 115 -5.14 -14.25 -1.76
N LEU A 116 -4.36 -13.34 -1.18
CA LEU A 116 -4.63 -11.92 -1.05
C LEU A 116 -3.83 -11.14 -2.09
N LYS A 117 -4.50 -10.37 -2.94
CA LYS A 117 -3.86 -9.50 -3.93
C LYS A 117 -3.62 -8.12 -3.34
N LEU A 118 -2.38 -7.64 -3.41
CA LEU A 118 -2.00 -6.31 -2.95
C LEU A 118 -1.17 -5.60 -4.02
N HIS A 119 -1.81 -4.74 -4.81
CA HIS A 119 -1.15 -3.97 -5.86
C HIS A 119 -0.95 -2.52 -5.38
N GLY A 120 0.30 -2.07 -5.30
CA GLY A 120 0.62 -0.71 -4.80
C GLY A 120 1.97 -0.57 -4.12
N SER A 121 2.37 0.68 -3.89
CA SER A 121 3.50 1.02 -3.03
C SER A 121 2.99 1.31 -1.62
N PHE A 122 3.39 0.49 -0.64
CA PHE A 122 2.93 0.53 0.74
C PHE A 122 4.04 1.08 1.64
N MET A 123 3.82 2.24 2.25
CA MET A 123 4.76 2.92 3.14
C MET A 123 4.21 2.97 4.56
N ALA A 124 4.85 2.23 5.47
CA ALA A 124 4.58 2.25 6.91
C ALA A 124 5.70 3.06 7.60
N LEU A 125 5.40 4.29 8.02
CA LEU A 125 6.33 5.17 8.71
C LEU A 125 6.46 4.86 10.20
N GLY A 126 5.48 4.15 10.78
CA GLY A 126 5.51 3.68 12.15
C GLY A 126 6.64 2.66 12.33
N SER A 127 6.37 1.38 12.08
CA SER A 127 7.44 0.38 12.11
C SER A 127 7.37 -0.60 10.97
N SER A 128 6.20 -1.19 10.72
CA SER A 128 6.11 -2.45 9.97
C SER A 128 4.89 -2.54 9.07
N PHE A 129 5.08 -3.23 7.95
CA PHE A 129 4.02 -3.86 7.19
C PHE A 129 3.84 -5.29 7.70
N ARG A 130 2.72 -5.60 8.37
CA ARG A 130 2.53 -6.88 9.08
C ARG A 130 1.12 -7.44 8.93
N VAL A 131 0.97 -8.74 9.21
CA VAL A 131 -0.34 -9.39 9.27
C VAL A 131 -0.82 -9.46 10.72
N GLU A 132 -2.08 -9.10 10.93
CA GLU A 132 -2.74 -9.26 12.22
C GLU A 132 -2.79 -10.75 12.61
N ASN A 133 -2.35 -11.05 13.83
CA ASN A 133 -2.35 -12.40 14.38
C ASN A 133 -1.65 -13.44 13.48
N TYR A 134 -0.50 -13.09 12.90
CA TYR A 134 0.22 -13.95 11.95
C TYR A 134 0.64 -15.32 12.53
N VAL A 135 0.76 -15.46 13.86
CA VAL A 135 1.14 -16.71 14.56
C VAL A 135 -0.02 -17.65 14.84
N SER A 136 -1.26 -17.25 14.54
CA SER A 136 -2.45 -18.02 14.90
C SER A 136 -3.34 -18.33 13.70
N GLY A 137 -4.17 -19.36 13.87
CA GLY A 137 -5.02 -19.89 12.82
C GLY A 137 -4.26 -20.78 11.83
N SER A 138 -4.90 -21.08 10.71
CA SER A 138 -4.33 -21.87 9.62
C SER A 138 -3.50 -21.00 8.67
N HIS A 139 -2.83 -21.66 7.74
CA HIS A 139 -2.24 -21.00 6.58
C HIS A 139 -3.33 -20.33 5.72
N ARG A 140 -3.12 -19.05 5.44
CA ARG A 140 -4.04 -18.12 4.77
C ARG A 140 -3.63 -17.85 3.31
N GLY A 141 -2.95 -18.79 2.64
CA GLY A 141 -2.52 -18.62 1.25
C GLY A 141 -1.34 -17.66 1.08
N ASN A 142 -1.21 -17.11 -0.13
CA ASN A 142 -0.15 -16.17 -0.50
C ASN A 142 -0.62 -14.72 -0.37
N ILE A 143 0.32 -13.83 -0.03
CA ILE A 143 0.18 -12.41 -0.37
C ILE A 143 0.84 -12.25 -1.74
N ASP A 144 0.01 -12.06 -2.75
CA ASP A 144 0.38 -11.76 -4.12
C ASP A 144 0.54 -10.24 -4.26
N LEU A 145 1.73 -9.76 -3.90
CA LEU A 145 2.05 -8.33 -3.94
C LEU A 145 2.73 -7.97 -5.25
N LEU A 146 2.19 -6.95 -5.92
CA LEU A 146 2.82 -6.27 -7.05
C LEU A 146 3.03 -4.81 -6.68
N GLY A 147 4.28 -4.39 -6.45
CA GLY A 147 4.56 -3.02 -6.03
C GLY A 147 5.77 -2.91 -5.11
N GLY A 148 5.64 -2.20 -4.00
CA GLY A 148 6.75 -1.94 -3.10
C GLY A 148 6.33 -1.90 -1.64
N ILE A 149 7.26 -2.22 -0.73
CA ILE A 149 7.05 -2.05 0.72
C ILE A 149 8.19 -1.19 1.27
N ILE A 150 7.84 -0.09 1.91
CA ILE A 150 8.73 0.81 2.62
C ILE A 150 8.35 0.72 4.09
N GLN A 151 9.27 0.26 4.93
CA GLN A 151 9.07 0.03 6.36
C GLN A 151 10.40 0.12 7.09
N GLU A 152 10.40 0.52 8.36
CA GLU A 152 11.60 0.55 9.20
C GLU A 152 12.06 -0.87 9.54
N THR A 153 11.14 -1.67 10.09
CA THR A 153 11.38 -3.05 10.49
C THR A 153 10.50 -3.97 9.65
N ARG A 154 11.06 -5.08 9.16
CA ARG A 154 10.29 -6.04 8.38
C ARG A 154 9.24 -6.73 9.25
N GLY A 155 7.97 -6.43 8.97
CA GLY A 155 6.85 -7.05 9.67
C GLY A 155 6.64 -8.54 9.32
N PRO A 156 6.21 -9.36 10.29
CA PRO A 156 5.86 -10.75 10.07
C PRO A 156 4.48 -10.87 9.41
N VAL A 157 4.36 -11.82 8.48
CA VAL A 157 3.10 -12.09 7.76
C VAL A 157 2.59 -13.53 7.96
N GLY A 158 3.45 -14.39 8.50
CA GLY A 158 3.17 -15.80 8.75
C GLY A 158 4.35 -16.47 9.45
N THR A 159 4.16 -17.71 9.86
CA THR A 159 5.19 -18.55 10.46
C THR A 159 5.61 -19.65 9.51
N PHE A 160 6.86 -20.10 9.62
CA PHE A 160 7.39 -21.23 8.86
C PHE A 160 8.05 -22.21 9.82
N GLY A 161 7.68 -23.49 9.76
CA GLY A 161 8.27 -24.50 10.63
C GLY A 161 7.74 -25.91 10.40
N ARG A 162 8.43 -26.89 11.01
CA ARG A 162 8.12 -28.32 10.90
C ARG A 162 6.74 -28.70 11.43
N TYR A 163 6.23 -27.94 12.40
CA TYR A 163 4.99 -28.26 13.13
C TYR A 163 3.78 -27.43 12.69
N GLY A 164 3.92 -26.62 11.63
CA GLY A 164 2.81 -25.84 11.08
C GLY A 164 3.26 -24.56 10.38
N VAL A 165 2.39 -24.06 9.52
CA VAL A 165 2.48 -22.76 8.83
C VAL A 165 1.22 -21.99 9.18
N THR A 166 1.38 -20.76 9.68
CA THR A 166 0.27 -19.85 10.01
C THR A 166 0.41 -18.56 9.23
N GLY A 167 -0.68 -17.81 9.06
CA GLY A 167 -0.66 -16.58 8.27
C GLY A 167 -0.35 -16.84 6.79
N TYR A 168 0.33 -15.92 6.13
CA TYR A 168 0.55 -15.93 4.69
C TYR A 168 1.97 -16.34 4.29
N THR A 169 2.07 -16.89 3.09
CA THR A 169 3.33 -17.03 2.33
C THR A 169 3.58 -15.77 1.52
N LYS A 170 4.84 -15.38 1.35
CA LYS A 170 5.21 -14.17 0.60
C LYS A 170 5.39 -14.49 -0.88
N LYS A 171 4.65 -13.82 -1.75
CA LYS A 171 4.87 -13.81 -3.20
C LYS A 171 4.92 -12.35 -3.66
N TYR A 172 6.08 -11.73 -3.47
CA TYR A 172 6.27 -10.31 -3.70
C TYR A 172 7.04 -10.10 -5.00
N GLU A 173 6.48 -9.24 -5.85
CA GLU A 173 7.02 -8.81 -7.11
C GLU A 173 7.14 -7.29 -7.10
N TYR A 174 8.30 -6.76 -7.47
CA TYR A 174 8.49 -5.32 -7.55
C TYR A 174 7.81 -4.78 -8.82
N ASP A 175 6.98 -3.74 -8.69
CA ASP A 175 6.45 -3.04 -9.86
C ASP A 175 7.51 -2.06 -10.39
N GLU A 176 8.19 -2.45 -11.47
CA GLU A 176 9.26 -1.65 -12.08
C GLU A 176 8.82 -0.25 -12.51
N ARG A 177 7.52 -0.04 -12.74
CA ARG A 177 6.96 1.28 -13.09
C ARG A 177 7.17 2.29 -11.96
N LEU A 178 7.26 1.84 -10.70
CA LEU A 178 7.51 2.70 -9.53
C LEU A 178 8.88 3.39 -9.57
N GLY A 179 9.82 2.92 -10.40
CA GLY A 179 11.10 3.59 -10.62
C GLY A 179 11.00 4.87 -11.48
N ASN A 180 9.95 4.99 -12.31
CA ASN A 180 9.76 6.11 -13.25
C ASN A 180 8.47 6.90 -13.00
N SER A 181 7.48 6.27 -12.37
CA SER A 181 6.16 6.83 -12.07
C SER A 181 5.90 6.72 -10.58
N ILE A 182 5.48 7.81 -9.95
CA ILE A 182 5.23 7.87 -8.51
C ILE A 182 3.74 8.16 -8.32
N PRO A 183 3.04 7.48 -7.38
CA PRO A 183 1.66 7.83 -7.08
C PRO A 183 1.55 9.32 -6.70
N PRO A 184 0.46 10.00 -7.07
CA PRO A 184 0.28 11.43 -6.81
C PRO A 184 0.41 11.71 -5.31
N HIS A 185 1.16 12.75 -4.94
CA HIS A 185 1.41 13.15 -3.54
C HIS A 185 2.16 12.12 -2.67
N PHE A 186 2.67 11.02 -3.23
CA PHE A 186 3.43 10.04 -2.46
C PHE A 186 4.78 10.64 -1.99
N PRO A 187 5.23 10.36 -0.75
CA PRO A 187 6.48 10.87 -0.24
C PRO A 187 7.66 10.47 -1.13
N ARG A 188 8.55 11.43 -1.40
CA ARG A 188 9.75 11.24 -2.21
C ARG A 188 10.98 11.36 -1.34
N GLU A 189 11.99 10.53 -1.60
CA GLU A 189 13.35 10.89 -1.17
C GLU A 189 13.80 12.17 -1.90
N SER A 190 14.67 12.93 -1.24
CA SER A 190 15.33 14.06 -1.91
C SER A 190 16.18 13.51 -3.06
N VAL A 191 15.96 13.98 -4.28
CA VAL A 191 16.78 13.57 -5.43
C VAL A 191 18.20 14.10 -5.24
N PHE A 192 19.16 13.21 -4.99
CA PHE A 192 20.58 13.54 -4.98
C PHE A 192 21.16 13.35 -6.39
N THR A 193 21.40 14.45 -7.10
CA THR A 193 22.14 14.43 -8.37
C THR A 193 23.61 14.70 -8.13
N VAL A 194 24.49 13.87 -8.69
CA VAL A 194 25.93 14.17 -8.76
C VAL A 194 26.12 15.32 -9.75
N VAL A 195 26.33 16.54 -9.23
CA VAL A 195 26.51 17.76 -10.05
C VAL A 195 27.89 17.82 -10.71
N SER A 196 28.90 17.19 -10.09
CA SER A 196 30.22 17.02 -10.69
C SER A 196 31.00 15.91 -9.99
N TRP A 197 31.88 15.25 -10.73
CA TRP A 197 32.94 14.41 -10.18
C TRP A 197 34.28 14.95 -10.67
N LYS A 198 35.29 14.98 -9.79
CA LYS A 198 36.66 15.33 -10.15
C LYS A 198 37.60 14.25 -9.66
N GLU A 199 38.16 13.50 -10.60
CA GLU A 199 39.22 12.55 -10.32
C GLU A 199 40.58 13.24 -10.46
N ARG A 200 41.51 12.91 -9.56
CA ARG A 200 42.92 13.27 -9.72
C ARG A 200 43.66 12.03 -10.18
N VAL A 201 44.22 12.08 -11.39
CA VAL A 201 45.16 11.07 -11.86
C VAL A 201 46.39 11.08 -10.94
N VAL A 202 46.69 9.95 -10.32
CA VAL A 202 47.96 9.73 -9.62
C VAL A 202 48.81 8.88 -10.55
N THR A 203 49.85 9.47 -11.13
CA THR A 203 50.88 8.72 -11.86
C THR A 203 51.77 8.01 -10.85
N ASN A 204 51.82 6.68 -10.92
CA ASN A 204 52.83 5.89 -10.20
C ASN A 204 54.15 6.01 -10.97
N ASP A 205 54.98 6.99 -10.63
CA ASP A 205 56.37 7.02 -11.06
C ASP A 205 57.19 6.03 -10.20
N SER A 206 57.01 4.74 -10.45
CA SER A 206 57.96 3.70 -10.04
C SER A 206 58.45 2.98 -11.29
N GLY A 207 59.29 3.69 -12.04
CA GLY A 207 60.18 3.07 -13.01
C GLY A 207 61.37 2.44 -12.28
N TYR A 208 61.58 1.15 -12.58
CA TYR A 208 62.77 0.32 -12.30
C TYR A 208 63.26 0.17 -10.85
#